data_AF-W7AGM7-F1
#
_entry.id   AF-W7AGM7-F1
#
_cell.length_a   1.000
_cell.length_b   1.000
_cell.length_c   1.000
_cell.angle_alpha   90.00
_cell.angle_beta   90.00
_cell.angle_gamma   90.00
#
_symmetry.space_group_name_H-M   'P 1'
#
loop_
_entity.id
_entity.type
_entity.pdbx_description
1 polymer ?
#
loop_
_entity_poly.entity_id
_entity_poly.type
_entity_poly.pdbx_seq_one_letter_code
_entity_poly.pdbx_strand_id
1 'polypeptide(L)'
;MDEFNESLEDLEEKINEYNKQLALVRDEIKKYEQIQNDQNEENEQIQNLKKLECDMIEVINLTRDLIKYKKKNESDDEISNQIAEENEQPFSNENENVMNESALLIGRTCSFMYENKRVYGSIENVVVQNNMEQLLVHVFETNEQVLVQKNYVQLNEILHTLSTSENNQYQALYKKDGQWYDCLVSKSKGDSYLITYIGYNNSEYVKNDQIRIKKKKKIKEVITPAGYKIPENLIVKENDSLKTKIKKTKKRNALKKKQKNELINKEFANKTQQWKSVHQKAISKSKHLLVAHKKTENIEYTNNPANISIRRKFDYNDNED
;
A
#
# COMPACT_ATOMS: atom_id res chain seq x y z
N MET A 1 22.03 8.86 -15.30
CA MET A 1 20.77 8.48 -14.60
C MET A 1 19.66 9.15 -15.41
N ASP A 2 19.63 8.89 -16.72
CA ASP A 2 18.94 9.73 -17.72
C ASP A 2 18.00 8.90 -18.61
N GLU A 3 17.69 7.66 -18.19
CA GLU A 3 16.84 6.73 -18.94
C GLU A 3 15.33 6.88 -18.62
N PHE A 4 14.93 7.86 -17.80
CA PHE A 4 13.56 7.93 -17.24
C PHE A 4 12.73 9.14 -17.67
N ASN A 5 13.05 9.78 -18.79
CA ASN A 5 12.22 10.84 -19.38
C ASN A 5 11.64 10.39 -20.73
N GLU A 6 10.92 9.27 -20.75
CA GLU A 6 10.09 8.90 -21.91
C GLU A 6 9.01 9.98 -22.11
N SER A 7 8.88 10.52 -23.32
CA SER A 7 7.87 11.55 -23.61
C SER A 7 6.46 10.96 -23.58
N LEU A 8 5.44 11.81 -23.48
CA LEU A 8 4.03 11.37 -23.52
C LEU A 8 3.72 10.70 -24.87
N GLU A 9 4.32 11.20 -25.95
CA GLU A 9 4.22 10.66 -27.31
C GLU A 9 4.86 9.27 -27.42
N ASP A 10 6.04 9.04 -26.81
CA ASP A 10 6.69 7.73 -26.79
C ASP A 10 5.84 6.67 -26.05
N LEU A 11 5.16 7.08 -24.97
CA LEU A 11 4.28 6.19 -24.21
C LEU A 11 3.01 5.82 -25.01
N GLU A 12 2.46 6.75 -25.78
CA GLU A 12 1.33 6.49 -26.68
C GLU A 12 1.73 5.57 -27.84
N GLU A 13 2.93 5.74 -28.41
CA GLU A 13 3.46 4.85 -29.44
C GLU A 13 3.66 3.42 -28.90
N LYS A 14 4.20 3.28 -27.68
CA LYS A 14 4.33 1.98 -27.01
C LYS A 14 2.99 1.30 -26.75
N ILE A 15 1.95 2.06 -26.37
CA ILE A 15 0.59 1.51 -26.25
C ILE A 15 0.10 0.96 -27.58
N ASN A 16 0.35 1.68 -28.68
CA ASN A 16 -0.03 1.22 -30.01
C ASN A 16 0.74 -0.05 -30.42
N GLU A 17 2.02 -0.15 -30.07
CA GLU A 17 2.82 -1.35 -30.27
C GLU A 17 2.29 -2.54 -29.45
N TYR A 18 2.02 -2.35 -28.16
CA TYR A 18 1.44 -3.38 -27.30
C TYR A 18 0.04 -3.83 -27.78
N ASN A 19 -0.79 -2.92 -28.28
CA ASN A 19 -2.08 -3.28 -28.88
C ASN A 19 -1.91 -4.12 -30.16
N LYS A 20 -0.92 -3.81 -31.00
CA LYS A 20 -0.60 -4.63 -32.19
C LYS A 20 -0.12 -6.02 -31.79
N GLN A 21 0.77 -6.12 -30.81
CA GLN A 21 1.26 -7.40 -30.29
C GLN A 21 0.13 -8.23 -29.66
N LEU A 22 -0.79 -7.58 -28.94
CA LEU A 22 -1.94 -8.22 -28.33
C LEU A 22 -2.91 -8.78 -29.38
N ALA A 23 -3.09 -8.06 -30.50
CA ALA A 23 -3.87 -8.56 -31.64
C ALA A 23 -3.26 -9.85 -32.22
N LEU A 24 -1.93 -9.92 -32.38
CA LEU A 24 -1.25 -11.13 -32.83
C LEU A 24 -1.44 -12.30 -31.86
N VAL A 25 -1.35 -12.05 -30.55
CA VAL A 25 -1.59 -13.08 -29.52
C VAL A 25 -3.03 -13.59 -29.58
N ARG A 26 -4.02 -12.71 -29.77
CA ARG A 26 -5.42 -13.09 -29.93
C ARG A 26 -5.68 -13.91 -31.20
N ASP A 27 -5.08 -13.53 -32.32
CA ASP A 27 -5.18 -14.29 -33.56
C ASP A 27 -4.56 -15.69 -33.40
N GLU A 28 -3.46 -15.80 -32.67
CA GLU A 28 -2.82 -17.08 -32.38
C GLU A 28 -3.67 -17.95 -31.44
N ILE A 29 -4.24 -17.38 -30.36
CA ILE A 29 -5.22 -18.06 -29.50
C ILE A 29 -6.37 -18.60 -30.34
N LYS A 30 -6.90 -17.79 -31.25
CA LYS A 30 -8.03 -18.18 -32.12
C LYS A 30 -7.68 -19.34 -33.06
N LYS A 31 -6.46 -19.40 -33.60
CA LYS A 31 -5.99 -20.55 -34.40
C LYS A 31 -5.96 -21.83 -33.57
N TYR A 32 -5.41 -21.77 -32.36
CA TYR A 32 -5.37 -22.93 -31.48
C TYR A 32 -6.76 -23.35 -31.00
N GLU A 33 -7.66 -22.41 -30.71
CA GLU A 33 -9.06 -22.69 -30.37
C GLU A 33 -9.82 -23.35 -31.54
N GLN A 34 -9.52 -22.97 -32.79
CA GLN A 34 -10.09 -23.62 -33.98
C GLN A 34 -9.59 -25.06 -34.16
N ILE A 35 -8.31 -25.31 -33.86
CA ILE A 35 -7.70 -26.65 -33.94
C ILE A 35 -8.19 -27.56 -32.80
N GLN A 36 -8.51 -26.99 -31.63
CA GLN A 36 -8.96 -27.74 -30.46
C GLN A 36 -10.37 -28.34 -30.60
N ASN A 37 -11.20 -27.85 -31.53
CA ASN A 37 -12.53 -28.43 -31.79
C ASN A 37 -12.47 -29.87 -32.34
N ASP A 38 -11.32 -30.34 -32.83
CA ASP A 38 -11.14 -31.70 -33.34
C ASP A 38 -10.42 -32.66 -32.37
N GLN A 39 -9.81 -32.17 -31.27
CA GLN A 39 -9.13 -33.00 -30.27
C GLN A 39 -9.31 -32.46 -28.84
N ASN A 40 -10.01 -33.24 -28.01
CA ASN A 40 -10.36 -32.97 -26.59
C ASN A 40 -9.15 -33.04 -25.63
N GLU A 41 -8.04 -32.37 -25.92
CA GLU A 41 -6.91 -32.23 -25.00
C GLU A 41 -6.72 -30.76 -24.60
N GLU A 42 -6.58 -30.50 -23.29
CA GLU A 42 -6.24 -29.19 -22.75
C GLU A 42 -4.84 -28.79 -23.21
N ASN A 43 -4.75 -27.92 -24.20
CA ASN A 43 -3.46 -27.49 -24.71
C ASN A 43 -2.84 -26.46 -23.74
N GLU A 44 -1.81 -26.88 -23.00
CA GLU A 44 -0.98 -26.03 -22.12
C GLU A 44 -0.52 -24.74 -22.84
N GLN A 45 -0.35 -24.81 -24.16
CA GLN A 45 0.02 -23.68 -25.01
C GLN A 45 -1.08 -22.62 -25.10
N ILE A 46 -2.35 -22.99 -25.14
CA ILE A 46 -3.48 -22.04 -25.10
C ILE A 46 -3.57 -21.35 -23.74
N GLN A 47 -3.36 -22.10 -22.66
CA GLN A 47 -3.34 -21.52 -21.31
C GLN A 47 -2.22 -20.51 -21.13
N ASN A 48 -1.02 -20.82 -21.65
CA ASN A 48 0.11 -19.90 -21.65
C ASN A 48 -0.15 -18.63 -22.49
N LEU A 49 -0.79 -18.77 -23.65
CA LEU A 49 -1.18 -17.63 -24.48
C LEU A 49 -2.28 -16.76 -23.83
N LYS A 50 -3.27 -17.37 -23.17
CA LYS A 50 -4.30 -16.63 -22.40
C LYS A 50 -3.70 -15.88 -21.23
N LYS A 51 -2.71 -16.48 -20.54
CA LYS A 51 -1.97 -15.79 -19.49
C LYS A 51 -1.17 -14.61 -20.05
N LEU A 52 -0.49 -14.79 -21.18
CA LEU A 52 0.22 -13.71 -21.86
C LEU A 52 -0.74 -12.58 -22.28
N GLU A 53 -1.94 -12.89 -22.75
CA GLU A 53 -2.98 -11.88 -23.03
C GLU A 53 -3.33 -11.06 -21.77
N CYS A 54 -3.57 -11.72 -20.63
CA CYS A 54 -3.84 -11.02 -19.38
C CYS A 54 -2.68 -10.11 -18.96
N ASP A 55 -1.45 -10.63 -19.00
CA ASP A 55 -0.25 -9.88 -18.63
C ASP A 55 -0.05 -8.66 -19.56
N MET A 56 -0.29 -8.79 -20.86
CA MET A 56 -0.22 -7.67 -21.82
C MET A 56 -1.30 -6.61 -21.58
N ILE A 57 -2.53 -7.01 -21.24
CA ILE A 57 -3.61 -6.07 -20.87
C ILE A 57 -3.23 -5.27 -19.63
N GLU A 58 -2.62 -5.92 -18.64
CA GLU A 58 -2.14 -5.25 -17.42
C GLU A 58 -1.07 -4.20 -17.75
N VAL A 59 -0.06 -4.56 -18.57
CA VAL A 59 0.97 -3.62 -19.02
C VAL A 59 0.36 -2.42 -19.74
N ILE A 60 -0.59 -2.64 -20.65
CA ILE A 60 -1.28 -1.54 -21.36
C ILE A 60 -2.02 -0.61 -20.37
N ASN A 61 -2.70 -1.17 -19.37
CA ASN A 61 -3.42 -0.38 -18.37
C ASN A 61 -2.47 0.42 -17.48
N LEU A 62 -1.35 -0.19 -17.05
CA LEU A 62 -0.31 0.51 -16.29
C LEU A 62 0.28 1.69 -17.10
N THR A 63 0.53 1.50 -18.40
CA THR A 63 1.02 2.57 -19.27
C THR A 63 -0.02 3.68 -19.48
N ARG A 64 -1.32 3.34 -19.59
CA ARG A 64 -2.41 4.34 -19.63
C ARG A 64 -2.50 5.14 -18.33
N ASP A 65 -2.36 4.48 -17.19
CA ASP A 65 -2.33 5.15 -15.88
C ASP A 65 -1.11 6.07 -15.76
N LEU A 66 0.03 5.67 -16.31
CA LEU A 66 1.24 6.50 -16.37
C LEU A 66 1.04 7.75 -17.23
N ILE A 67 0.41 7.63 -18.40
CA ILE A 67 0.06 8.77 -19.26
C ILE A 67 -0.91 9.70 -18.53
N LYS A 68 -1.94 9.15 -17.88
CA LYS A 68 -2.90 9.95 -17.10
C LYS A 68 -2.23 10.71 -15.96
N TYR A 69 -1.25 10.10 -15.31
CA TYR A 69 -0.46 10.75 -14.27
C TYR A 69 0.42 11.87 -14.84
N LYS A 70 1.14 11.63 -15.95
CA LYS A 70 1.95 12.66 -16.62
C LYS A 70 1.13 13.83 -17.12
N LYS A 71 -0.01 13.56 -17.79
CA LYS A 71 -0.93 14.60 -18.28
C LYS A 71 -1.49 15.47 -17.15
N LYS A 72 -1.73 14.88 -15.97
CA LYS A 72 -2.17 15.63 -14.80
C LYS A 72 -1.07 16.54 -14.26
N ASN A 73 0.17 16.07 -14.23
CA ASN A 73 1.31 16.89 -13.82
C ASN A 73 1.60 18.01 -14.83
N GLU A 74 1.51 17.74 -16.14
CA GLU A 74 1.63 18.78 -17.18
C GLU A 74 0.53 19.84 -17.06
N SER A 75 -0.73 19.47 -16.73
CA SER A 75 -1.79 20.45 -16.49
C SER A 75 -1.59 21.27 -15.21
N ASP A 76 -0.99 20.69 -14.17
CA ASP A 76 -0.65 21.41 -12.94
C ASP A 76 0.53 22.38 -13.19
N ASP A 77 1.47 22.02 -14.08
CA ASP A 77 2.58 22.88 -14.52
C ASP A 77 2.12 24.01 -15.49
N GLU A 78 1.15 23.75 -16.39
CA GLU A 78 0.55 24.80 -17.25
C GLU A 78 -0.23 25.86 -16.46
N ILE A 79 -0.91 25.46 -15.37
CA ILE A 79 -1.55 26.40 -14.44
C ILE A 79 -0.49 27.26 -13.72
N SER A 80 0.68 26.68 -13.42
CA SER A 80 1.78 27.42 -12.79
C SER A 80 2.50 28.39 -13.75
N ASN A 81 2.58 28.05 -15.04
CA ASN A 81 3.21 28.91 -16.06
C ASN A 81 2.29 30.03 -16.58
N GLN A 82 0.97 29.86 -16.60
CA GLN A 82 0.04 30.97 -16.88
C GLN A 82 0.02 32.04 -15.79
N ILE A 83 0.39 31.70 -14.55
CA ILE A 83 0.53 32.67 -13.45
C ILE A 83 1.84 33.49 -13.58
N ALA A 84 2.82 33.02 -14.37
CA ALA A 84 4.14 33.64 -14.50
C ALA A 84 4.25 34.72 -15.59
N GLU A 85 3.37 34.75 -16.60
CA GLU A 85 3.45 35.72 -17.71
C GLU A 85 2.55 36.96 -17.59
N GLU A 86 1.65 37.05 -16.60
CA GLU A 86 0.79 38.24 -16.40
C GLU A 86 1.32 39.27 -15.38
N ASN A 87 2.52 39.09 -14.82
CA ASN A 87 3.07 40.01 -13.80
C ASN A 87 4.27 40.85 -14.27
N GLU A 88 4.04 41.77 -15.21
CA GLU A 88 4.78 43.05 -15.27
C GLU A 88 3.81 44.25 -15.11
N GLN A 89 3.49 44.55 -13.84
CA GLN A 89 3.27 45.88 -13.21
C GLN A 89 2.17 46.84 -13.76
N PRO A 90 1.51 47.70 -12.92
CA PRO A 90 1.99 48.23 -11.65
C PRO A 90 0.99 48.17 -10.47
N PHE A 91 1.55 48.03 -9.26
CA PHE A 91 1.13 48.70 -8.02
C PHE A 91 -0.36 49.11 -7.88
N SER A 92 -1.21 48.22 -7.33
CA SER A 92 -2.17 48.58 -6.27
C SER A 92 -2.97 47.37 -5.75
N ASN A 93 -3.01 47.25 -4.42
CA ASN A 93 -3.96 46.52 -3.57
C ASN A 93 -3.68 45.05 -3.22
N GLU A 94 -2.83 44.87 -2.21
CA GLU A 94 -2.61 43.62 -1.45
C GLU A 94 -3.83 43.13 -0.62
N ASN A 95 -5.01 43.76 -0.74
CA ASN A 95 -6.16 43.47 0.12
C ASN A 95 -7.17 42.46 -0.44
N GLU A 96 -7.10 42.08 -1.73
CA GLU A 96 -8.11 41.17 -2.31
C GLU A 96 -7.73 39.68 -2.21
N ASN A 97 -6.44 39.34 -2.10
CA ASN A 97 -6.02 37.95 -2.07
C ASN A 97 -6.15 37.29 -0.68
N VAL A 98 -6.10 38.08 0.40
CA VAL A 98 -6.32 37.61 1.78
C VAL A 98 -7.77 37.20 2.03
N MET A 99 -8.73 37.79 1.29
CA MET A 99 -10.16 37.51 1.43
C MET A 99 -10.56 36.13 0.87
N ASN A 100 -9.85 35.60 -0.13
CA ASN A 100 -10.21 34.32 -0.75
C ASN A 100 -9.84 33.11 0.12
N GLU A 101 -8.68 33.11 0.76
CA GLU A 101 -8.30 32.01 1.65
C GLU A 101 -9.13 31.99 2.94
N SER A 102 -9.41 33.17 3.50
CA SER A 102 -10.24 33.30 4.70
C SER A 102 -11.68 32.86 4.46
N ALA A 103 -12.22 33.03 3.25
CA ALA A 103 -13.52 32.49 2.87
C ALA A 103 -13.57 30.95 2.85
N LEU A 104 -12.48 30.27 2.48
CA LEU A 104 -12.38 28.79 2.48
C LEU A 104 -12.34 28.18 3.90
N LEU A 105 -11.94 28.96 4.91
CA LEU A 105 -11.93 28.55 6.31
C LEU A 105 -13.33 28.56 6.92
N ILE A 106 -14.24 29.40 6.40
CA ILE A 106 -15.59 29.57 6.94
C ILE A 106 -16.38 28.26 6.74
N GLY A 107 -17.00 27.80 7.82
CA GLY A 107 -17.79 26.56 7.85
C GLY A 107 -16.98 25.27 7.99
N ARG A 108 -15.64 25.35 8.11
CA ARG A 108 -14.79 24.21 8.48
C ARG A 108 -14.85 23.91 9.97
N THR A 109 -14.62 22.64 10.29
CA THR A 109 -14.57 22.19 11.69
C THR A 109 -13.14 22.26 12.20
N CYS A 110 -12.96 22.85 13.37
CA CYS A 110 -11.67 23.01 14.00
C CYS A 110 -11.68 22.56 15.46
N SER A 111 -10.48 22.36 15.99
CA SER A 111 -10.26 22.06 17.41
C SER A 111 -9.31 23.09 18.01
N PHE A 112 -9.62 23.53 19.22
CA PHE A 112 -8.81 24.50 19.94
C PHE A 112 -8.89 24.24 21.45
N MET A 113 -8.02 24.90 22.21
CA MET A 113 -8.00 24.78 23.67
C MET A 113 -8.91 25.86 24.28
N TYR A 114 -9.92 25.43 25.03
CA TYR A 114 -10.82 26.29 25.78
C TYR A 114 -10.93 25.75 27.21
N GLU A 115 -10.73 26.60 28.22
CA GLU A 115 -10.76 26.20 29.64
C GLU A 115 -9.89 24.97 29.97
N ASN A 116 -8.68 24.88 29.40
CA ASN A 116 -7.76 23.73 29.51
C ASN A 116 -8.27 22.40 28.94
N LYS A 117 -9.38 22.40 28.20
CA LYS A 117 -9.91 21.24 27.48
C LYS A 117 -9.82 21.47 25.98
N ARG A 118 -9.60 20.41 25.21
CA ARG A 118 -9.71 20.47 23.75
C ARG A 118 -11.19 20.43 23.38
N VAL A 119 -11.68 21.50 22.78
CA VAL A 119 -13.06 21.62 22.28
C VAL A 119 -13.07 21.61 20.76
N TYR A 120 -14.24 21.29 20.20
CA TYR A 120 -14.47 21.30 18.75
C TYR A 120 -15.54 22.33 18.43
N GLY A 121 -15.38 23.01 17.30
CA GLY A 121 -16.32 24.02 16.84
C GLY A 121 -16.25 24.26 15.35
N SER A 122 -17.25 24.95 14.81
CA SER A 122 -17.28 25.41 13.43
C SER A 122 -16.85 26.87 13.32
N ILE A 123 -15.96 27.17 12.37
CA ILE A 123 -15.53 28.53 12.10
C ILE A 123 -16.70 29.27 11.43
N GLU A 124 -17.16 30.35 12.03
CA GLU A 124 -18.27 31.17 11.53
C GLU A 124 -17.76 32.38 10.74
N ASN A 125 -16.71 33.03 11.25
CA ASN A 125 -16.16 34.22 10.62
C ASN A 125 -14.66 34.37 10.91
N VAL A 126 -13.96 35.13 10.07
CA VAL A 126 -12.55 35.52 10.23
C VAL A 126 -12.52 37.03 10.42
N VAL A 127 -12.06 37.47 11.59
CA VAL A 127 -11.92 38.88 11.95
C VAL A 127 -10.44 39.23 11.94
N VAL A 128 -10.04 40.13 11.05
CA VAL A 128 -8.67 40.66 10.98
C VAL A 128 -8.62 41.95 11.81
N GLN A 129 -7.88 41.93 12.91
CA GLN A 129 -7.64 43.12 13.75
C GLN A 129 -6.15 43.31 13.95
N ASN A 130 -5.64 44.51 13.65
CA ASN A 130 -4.24 44.91 13.87
C ASN A 130 -3.21 43.90 13.32
N ASN A 131 -3.40 43.43 12.09
CA ASN A 131 -2.55 42.43 11.43
C ASN A 131 -2.56 41.03 12.09
N MET A 132 -3.48 40.77 13.03
CA MET A 132 -3.71 39.45 13.61
C MET A 132 -5.06 38.89 13.14
N GLU A 133 -5.03 37.68 12.58
CA GLU A 133 -6.22 36.94 12.18
C GLU A 133 -6.82 36.21 13.39
N GLN A 134 -8.01 36.64 13.80
CA GLN A 134 -8.84 35.97 14.80
C GLN A 134 -9.99 35.26 14.11
N LEU A 135 -10.30 34.05 14.56
CA LEU A 135 -11.38 33.22 14.07
C LEU A 135 -12.50 33.27 15.10
N LEU A 136 -13.70 33.65 14.65
CA LEU A 136 -14.92 33.49 15.43
C LEU A 136 -15.40 32.05 15.26
N VAL A 137 -15.31 31.27 16.33
CA VAL A 137 -15.63 29.85 16.33
C VAL A 137 -16.86 29.58 17.20
N HIS A 138 -17.85 28.92 16.63
CA HIS A 138 -19.01 28.42 17.36
C HIS A 138 -18.70 27.04 17.97
N VAL A 139 -18.71 26.94 19.29
CA VAL A 139 -18.34 25.74 20.06
C VAL A 139 -19.52 24.79 20.17
N PHE A 140 -19.33 23.52 19.81
CA PHE A 140 -20.43 22.53 19.84
C PHE A 140 -20.87 22.11 21.25
N GLU A 141 -19.97 22.13 22.24
CA GLU A 141 -20.27 21.72 23.62
C GLU A 141 -21.11 22.76 24.38
N THR A 142 -20.78 24.05 24.22
CA THR A 142 -21.42 25.15 24.95
C THR A 142 -22.40 25.96 24.11
N ASN A 143 -22.40 25.78 22.78
CA ASN A 143 -23.11 26.62 21.80
C ASN A 143 -22.73 28.11 21.88
N GLU A 144 -21.56 28.43 22.44
CA GLU A 144 -21.05 29.79 22.55
C GLU A 144 -20.14 30.12 21.37
N GLN A 145 -20.01 31.42 21.06
CA GLN A 145 -19.08 31.94 20.07
C GLN A 145 -17.84 32.46 20.77
N VAL A 146 -16.66 31.98 20.37
CA VAL A 146 -15.37 32.35 20.97
C VAL A 146 -14.45 32.89 19.88
N LEU A 147 -13.75 33.98 20.19
CA LEU A 147 -12.69 34.53 19.35
C LEU A 147 -11.35 33.85 19.68
N VAL A 148 -10.76 33.18 18.69
CA VAL A 148 -9.52 32.42 18.85
C VAL A 148 -8.54 32.83 17.77
N GLN A 149 -7.28 33.07 18.11
CA GLN A 149 -6.26 33.36 17.08
C GLN A 149 -6.00 32.14 16.21
N LYS A 150 -5.78 32.35 14.91
CA LYS A 150 -5.51 31.28 13.94
C LYS A 150 -4.40 30.31 14.37
N ASN A 151 -3.36 30.79 15.05
CA ASN A 151 -2.22 29.99 15.51
C ASN A 151 -2.58 28.92 16.55
N TYR A 152 -3.66 29.11 17.33
CA TYR A 152 -4.11 28.16 18.35
C TYR A 152 -5.21 27.22 17.85
N VAL A 153 -5.62 27.37 16.59
CA VAL A 153 -6.68 26.58 15.98
C VAL A 153 -6.07 25.49 15.13
N GLN A 154 -6.42 24.24 15.46
CA GLN A 154 -6.05 23.07 14.66
C GLN A 154 -7.25 22.66 13.80
N LEU A 155 -7.12 22.83 12.48
CA LEU A 155 -8.11 22.36 11.52
C LEU A 155 -8.16 20.82 11.50
N ASN A 156 -9.36 20.26 11.31
CA ASN A 156 -9.52 18.83 11.17
C ASN A 156 -9.02 18.35 9.79
N GLU A 157 -8.48 17.13 9.76
CA GLU A 157 -8.10 16.45 8.52
C GLU A 157 -9.36 16.16 7.69
N ILE A 158 -9.31 16.52 6.40
CA ILE A 158 -10.42 16.31 5.46
C ILE A 158 -10.28 14.92 4.86
N LEU A 159 -11.34 14.13 4.92
CA LEU A 159 -11.39 12.86 4.21
C LEU A 159 -11.78 13.13 2.74
N HIS A 160 -10.79 13.15 1.86
CA HIS A 160 -10.99 13.36 0.42
C HIS A 160 -11.60 12.13 -0.28
N THR A 161 -11.31 10.92 0.19
CA THR A 161 -11.89 9.69 -0.32
C THR A 161 -12.05 8.68 0.82
N LEU A 162 -13.29 8.23 1.05
CA LEU A 162 -13.50 7.03 1.87
C LEU A 162 -12.97 5.85 1.07
N SER A 163 -11.78 5.37 1.42
CA SER A 163 -11.30 4.10 0.88
C SER A 163 -12.23 3.00 1.40
N THR A 164 -13.06 2.46 0.51
CA THR A 164 -14.02 1.36 0.72
C THR A 164 -13.32 0.04 1.03
N SER A 165 -12.23 0.04 1.80
CA SER A 165 -11.80 -1.19 2.44
C SER A 165 -12.79 -1.46 3.57
N GLU A 166 -13.57 -2.53 3.46
CA GLU A 166 -14.65 -2.99 4.36
C GLU A 166 -14.24 -3.16 5.85
N ASN A 167 -13.00 -2.84 6.20
CA ASN A 167 -12.40 -2.98 7.52
C ASN A 167 -12.03 -1.64 8.19
N ASN A 168 -12.40 -0.50 7.58
CA ASN A 168 -12.20 0.80 8.21
C ASN A 168 -13.38 1.12 9.12
N GLN A 169 -13.09 1.27 10.41
CA GLN A 169 -14.03 1.83 11.37
C GLN A 169 -13.94 3.36 11.30
N TYR A 170 -15.08 4.03 11.15
CA TYR A 170 -15.15 5.48 11.10
C TYR A 170 -15.62 6.03 12.44
N GLN A 171 -15.20 7.25 12.74
CA GLN A 171 -15.74 8.05 13.81
C GLN A 171 -16.23 9.37 13.26
N ALA A 172 -17.34 9.86 13.79
CA ALA A 172 -17.89 11.15 13.44
C ALA A 172 -18.09 12.03 14.66
N LEU A 173 -17.95 13.33 14.46
CA LEU A 173 -18.18 14.35 15.46
C LEU A 173 -19.68 14.60 15.62
N TYR A 174 -20.20 14.41 16.83
CA TYR A 174 -21.59 14.72 17.14
C TYR A 174 -21.74 16.17 17.58
N LYS A 175 -22.67 16.89 16.94
CA LYS A 175 -22.80 18.35 17.11
C LYS A 175 -23.33 18.79 18.47
N LYS A 176 -24.02 17.92 19.22
CA LYS A 176 -24.63 18.32 20.50
C LYS A 176 -23.66 18.36 21.68
N ASP A 177 -22.62 17.54 21.63
CA ASP A 177 -21.66 17.39 22.73
C ASP A 177 -20.21 17.59 22.27
N GLY A 178 -19.98 17.75 20.97
CA GLY A 178 -18.64 17.90 20.40
C GLY A 178 -17.77 16.65 20.57
N GLN A 179 -18.36 15.47 20.79
CA GLN A 179 -17.61 14.22 20.98
C GLN A 179 -17.58 13.35 19.73
N TRP A 180 -16.56 12.50 19.64
CA TRP A 180 -16.38 11.57 18.52
C TRP A 180 -17.01 10.22 18.84
N TYR A 181 -17.99 9.81 18.04
CA TYR A 181 -18.68 8.53 18.17
C TYR A 181 -18.35 7.59 17.02
N ASP A 182 -18.36 6.29 17.30
CA ASP A 182 -18.19 5.27 16.27
C ASP A 182 -19.41 5.28 15.33
N CYS A 183 -19.17 5.30 14.02
CA CYS A 183 -20.21 5.39 13.01
C CYS A 183 -19.95 4.47 11.82
N LEU A 184 -21.04 4.19 11.09
CA LEU A 184 -21.01 3.50 9.81
C LEU A 184 -21.38 4.50 8.72
N VAL A 185 -20.53 4.63 7.70
CA VAL A 185 -20.83 5.47 6.54
C VAL A 185 -21.65 4.65 5.55
N SER A 186 -22.82 5.15 5.16
CA SER A 186 -23.73 4.46 4.24
C SER A 186 -23.70 5.03 2.82
N LYS A 187 -23.76 6.35 2.67
CA LYS A 187 -23.82 7.01 1.36
C LYS A 187 -22.97 8.29 1.36
N SER A 188 -22.44 8.65 0.20
CA SER A 188 -21.73 9.91 -0.04
C SER A 188 -22.53 10.81 -0.98
N LYS A 189 -22.63 12.10 -0.67
CA LYS A 189 -23.28 13.12 -1.49
C LYS A 189 -22.35 14.34 -1.55
N GLY A 190 -21.55 14.43 -2.61
CA GLY A 190 -20.52 15.48 -2.75
C GLY A 190 -19.57 15.48 -1.55
N ASP A 191 -19.54 16.60 -0.82
CA ASP A 191 -18.70 16.85 0.36
C ASP A 191 -19.33 16.43 1.70
N SER A 192 -20.39 15.64 1.64
CA SER A 192 -21.10 15.17 2.81
C SER A 192 -21.34 13.66 2.76
N TYR A 193 -21.34 13.04 3.93
CA TYR A 193 -21.56 11.62 4.10
C TYR A 193 -22.75 11.37 5.02
N LEU A 194 -23.63 10.45 4.61
CA LEU A 194 -24.66 9.91 5.46
C LEU A 194 -24.04 8.85 6.37
N ILE A 195 -23.99 9.16 7.66
CA ILE A 195 -23.49 8.26 8.69
C ILE A 195 -24.63 7.75 9.55
N THR A 196 -24.42 6.60 10.17
CA THR A 196 -25.29 6.05 11.22
C THR A 196 -24.45 5.78 12.46
N TYR A 197 -24.80 6.39 13.59
CA TYR A 197 -24.08 6.23 14.85
C TYR A 197 -24.34 4.84 15.45
N ILE A 198 -23.27 4.13 15.79
CA ILE A 198 -23.35 2.78 16.37
C ILE A 198 -23.89 2.89 17.80
N GLY A 199 -25.00 2.19 18.09
CA GLY A 199 -25.63 2.15 19.41
C GLY A 199 -26.82 3.09 19.60
N TYR A 200 -26.93 4.14 18.78
CA TYR A 200 -28.02 5.12 18.87
C TYR A 200 -29.01 5.04 17.69
N ASN A 201 -28.67 4.31 16.62
CA ASN A 201 -29.46 4.20 15.37
C ASN A 201 -29.92 5.55 14.79
N ASN A 202 -29.21 6.62 15.13
CA ASN A 202 -29.44 7.94 14.56
C ASN A 202 -28.57 8.10 13.31
N SER A 203 -29.14 8.66 12.25
CA SER A 203 -28.44 8.91 11.00
C SER A 203 -28.38 10.40 10.71
N GLU A 204 -27.22 10.89 10.29
CA GLU A 204 -26.97 12.31 10.06
C GLU A 204 -26.10 12.50 8.81
N TYR A 205 -26.32 13.60 8.09
CA TYR A 205 -25.38 14.06 7.08
C TYR A 205 -24.31 14.94 7.74
N VAL A 206 -23.07 14.50 7.65
CA VAL A 206 -21.90 15.20 8.20
C VAL A 206 -20.92 15.56 7.08
N LYS A 207 -20.19 16.65 7.26
CA LYS A 207 -19.17 17.10 6.30
C LYS A 207 -17.92 16.21 6.37
N ASN A 208 -17.08 16.26 5.33
CA ASN A 208 -15.81 15.53 5.29
C ASN A 208 -14.90 15.82 6.50
N ASP A 209 -14.91 17.05 7.01
CA ASP A 209 -14.11 17.50 8.17
C ASP A 209 -14.61 16.96 9.53
N GLN A 210 -15.82 16.38 9.53
CA GLN A 210 -16.50 15.86 10.73
C GLN A 210 -16.39 14.34 10.84
N ILE A 211 -15.68 13.69 9.91
CA ILE A 211 -15.45 12.25 9.93
C ILE A 211 -13.96 11.99 9.94
N ARG A 212 -13.54 10.95 10.66
CA ARG A 212 -12.16 10.46 10.67
C ARG A 212 -12.10 8.95 10.68
N ILE A 213 -11.01 8.40 10.19
CA ILE A 213 -10.73 6.97 10.33
C ILE A 213 -10.29 6.69 11.78
N LYS A 214 -10.93 5.71 12.41
CA LYS A 214 -10.56 5.27 13.75
C LYS A 214 -9.17 4.64 13.73
N LYS A 215 -8.19 5.33 14.34
CA LYS A 215 -6.84 4.80 14.47
C LYS A 215 -6.90 3.51 15.30
N LYS A 216 -6.48 2.38 14.72
CA LYS A 216 -6.34 1.12 15.45
C LYS A 216 -5.35 1.37 16.59
N LYS A 217 -5.77 1.13 17.83
CA LYS A 217 -4.87 1.25 18.99
C LYS A 217 -3.69 0.32 18.74
N LYS A 218 -2.48 0.87 18.59
CA LYS A 218 -1.25 0.08 18.52
C LYS A 218 -1.17 -0.72 19.81
N ILE A 219 -1.33 -2.03 19.70
CA ILE A 219 -1.23 -2.90 20.86
C ILE A 219 0.24 -2.87 21.28
N LYS A 220 0.52 -2.43 22.50
CA LYS A 220 1.89 -2.39 23.01
C LYS A 220 2.44 -3.81 23.03
N GLU A 221 3.65 -3.99 22.53
CA GLU A 221 4.36 -5.27 22.57
C GLU A 221 5.27 -5.30 23.80
N VAL A 222 5.20 -6.38 24.56
CA VAL A 222 6.06 -6.63 25.73
C VAL A 222 7.05 -7.72 25.35
N ILE A 223 8.34 -7.45 25.57
CA ILE A 223 9.42 -8.42 25.36
C ILE A 223 9.51 -9.28 26.62
N THR A 224 9.31 -10.58 26.48
CA THR A 224 9.52 -11.52 27.59
C THR A 224 11.01 -11.69 27.89
N PRO A 225 11.42 -12.12 29.11
CA PRO A 225 12.83 -12.40 29.44
C PRO A 225 13.51 -13.37 28.46
N ALA A 226 12.73 -14.27 27.85
CA ALA A 226 13.19 -15.19 26.81
C ALA A 226 13.26 -14.59 25.40
N GLY A 227 13.13 -13.26 25.25
CA GLY A 227 13.28 -12.52 23.99
C GLY A 227 12.06 -12.50 23.06
N TYR A 228 10.97 -13.23 23.36
CA TYR A 228 9.77 -13.23 22.52
C TYR A 228 8.98 -11.93 22.64
N LYS A 229 8.51 -11.39 21.51
CA LYS A 229 7.65 -10.20 21.43
C LYS A 229 6.19 -10.61 21.55
N ILE A 230 5.52 -10.29 22.65
CA ILE A 230 4.13 -10.69 22.91
C ILE A 230 3.27 -9.44 23.06
N PRO A 231 2.16 -9.31 22.31
CA PRO A 231 1.29 -8.16 22.43
C PRO A 231 0.51 -8.18 23.76
N GLU A 232 0.30 -7.01 24.35
CA GLU A 232 -0.27 -6.81 25.69
C GLU A 232 -1.65 -7.47 25.86
N ASN A 233 -2.45 -7.49 24.80
CA ASN A 233 -3.77 -8.12 24.77
C ASN A 233 -3.73 -9.66 24.94
N LEU A 234 -2.59 -10.31 24.70
CA LEU A 234 -2.39 -11.74 24.92
C LEU A 234 -1.78 -12.07 26.29
N ILE A 235 -1.46 -11.06 27.10
CA ILE A 235 -1.05 -11.25 28.48
C ILE A 235 -2.27 -11.67 29.29
N VAL A 236 -2.12 -12.77 30.02
CA VAL A 236 -3.16 -13.31 30.89
C VAL A 236 -3.18 -12.47 32.16
N LYS A 237 -4.31 -11.83 32.45
CA LYS A 237 -4.52 -11.09 33.70
C LYS A 237 -5.21 -11.98 34.73
N GLU A 238 -5.04 -11.68 36.02
CA GLU A 238 -5.61 -12.48 37.10
C GLU A 238 -7.15 -12.44 37.10
N ASN A 239 -7.73 -11.28 36.77
CA ASN A 239 -9.18 -11.07 36.69
C ASN A 239 -9.86 -11.69 35.45
N ASP A 240 -9.10 -12.30 34.53
CA ASP A 240 -9.69 -12.90 33.32
C ASP A 240 -10.46 -14.21 33.63
N SER A 241 -11.59 -14.43 32.94
CA SER A 241 -12.33 -15.71 32.96
C SER A 241 -11.47 -16.87 32.44
N LEU A 242 -11.65 -18.08 32.99
CA LEU A 242 -10.93 -19.31 32.60
C LEU A 242 -10.92 -19.53 31.08
N LYS A 243 -12.07 -19.32 30.41
CA LYS A 243 -12.20 -19.45 28.95
C LYS A 243 -11.29 -18.47 28.20
N THR A 244 -11.19 -17.24 28.70
CA THR A 244 -10.32 -16.19 28.15
C THR A 244 -8.85 -16.50 28.41
N LYS A 245 -8.50 -16.98 29.61
CA LYS A 245 -7.14 -17.40 29.99
C LYS A 245 -6.61 -18.50 29.06
N ILE A 246 -7.43 -19.54 28.81
CA ILE A 246 -7.07 -20.65 27.91
C ILE A 246 -6.88 -20.14 26.47
N LYS A 247 -7.81 -19.32 25.97
CA LYS A 247 -7.71 -18.74 24.61
C LYS A 247 -6.45 -17.90 24.44
N LYS A 248 -6.16 -16.99 25.39
CA LYS A 248 -4.94 -16.16 25.37
C LYS A 248 -3.69 -17.01 25.43
N THR A 249 -3.65 -18.02 26.30
CA THR A 249 -2.51 -18.94 26.44
C THR A 249 -2.25 -19.72 25.16
N LYS A 250 -3.29 -20.27 24.53
CA LYS A 250 -3.17 -21.00 23.26
C LYS A 250 -2.61 -20.09 22.15
N LYS A 251 -3.16 -18.87 22.01
CA LYS A 251 -2.68 -17.88 21.03
C LYS A 251 -1.23 -17.46 21.30
N ARG A 252 -0.88 -17.23 22.56
CA ARG A 252 0.49 -16.91 22.98
C ARG A 252 1.47 -18.01 22.63
N ASN A 253 1.12 -19.28 22.89
CA ASN A 253 2.00 -20.42 22.58
C ASN A 253 2.17 -20.60 21.07
N ALA A 254 1.10 -20.42 20.29
CA ALA A 254 1.19 -20.44 18.83
C ALA A 254 2.09 -19.31 18.29
N LEU A 255 1.98 -18.10 18.84
CA LEU A 255 2.82 -16.97 18.46
C LEU A 255 4.30 -17.22 18.79
N LYS A 256 4.60 -17.73 19.99
CA LYS A 256 5.96 -18.12 20.39
C LYS A 256 6.54 -19.19 19.45
N LYS A 257 5.74 -20.20 19.10
CA LYS A 257 6.15 -21.25 18.14
C LYS A 257 6.46 -20.66 16.76
N LYS A 258 5.63 -19.72 16.28
CA LYS A 258 5.88 -19.02 15.01
C LYS A 258 7.19 -18.22 15.04
N GLN A 259 7.41 -17.43 16.09
CA GLN A 259 8.65 -16.66 16.25
C GLN A 259 9.88 -17.55 16.36
N LYS A 260 9.79 -18.68 17.07
CA LYS A 260 10.86 -19.67 17.14
C LYS A 260 11.19 -20.26 15.76
N ASN A 261 10.17 -20.65 14.99
CA ASN A 261 10.37 -21.20 13.64
C ASN A 261 10.95 -20.14 12.69
N GLU A 262 10.54 -18.88 12.81
CA GLU A 262 11.08 -17.78 12.00
C GLU A 262 12.56 -17.54 12.28
N LEU A 263 12.98 -17.57 13.55
CA LEU A 263 14.39 -17.50 13.93
C LEU A 263 15.19 -18.68 13.35
N ILE A 264 14.68 -19.91 13.50
CA ILE A 264 15.29 -21.11 12.94
C ILE A 264 15.42 -21.02 11.41
N ASN A 265 14.36 -20.59 10.72
CA ASN A 265 14.37 -20.44 9.26
C ASN A 265 15.37 -19.36 8.81
N LYS A 266 15.50 -18.27 9.57
CA LYS A 266 16.50 -17.23 9.29
C LYS A 266 17.92 -17.78 9.46
N GLU A 267 18.17 -18.57 10.49
CA GLU A 267 19.47 -19.24 10.68
C GLU A 267 19.76 -20.23 9.54
N PHE A 268 18.78 -21.03 9.10
CA PHE A 268 18.93 -21.92 7.95
C PHE A 268 19.19 -21.17 6.65
N ALA A 269 18.49 -20.06 6.41
CA ALA A 269 18.69 -19.23 5.23
C ALA A 269 20.11 -18.66 5.22
N ASN A 270 20.59 -18.15 6.36
CA ASN A 270 21.95 -17.63 6.52
C ASN A 270 22.99 -18.73 6.28
N LYS A 271 22.83 -19.92 6.88
CA LYS A 271 23.72 -21.07 6.64
C LYS A 271 23.74 -21.49 5.17
N THR A 272 22.58 -21.49 4.53
CA THR A 272 22.45 -21.81 3.10
C THR A 272 23.16 -20.78 2.22
N GLN A 273 23.02 -19.48 2.52
CA GLN A 273 23.74 -18.42 1.82
C GLN A 273 25.25 -18.53 2.02
N GLN A 274 25.71 -18.83 3.24
CA GLN A 274 27.12 -19.09 3.52
C GLN A 274 27.63 -20.28 2.70
N TRP A 275 26.89 -21.40 2.67
CA TRP A 275 27.26 -22.58 1.90
C TRP A 275 27.31 -22.29 0.39
N LYS A 276 26.32 -21.57 -0.15
CA LYS A 276 26.33 -21.10 -1.55
C LYS A 276 27.57 -20.26 -1.86
N SER A 277 27.96 -19.36 -0.97
CA SER A 277 29.16 -18.52 -1.16
C SER A 277 30.47 -19.33 -1.14
N VAL A 278 30.57 -20.35 -0.27
CA VAL A 278 31.72 -21.26 -0.21
C VAL A 278 31.77 -22.12 -1.47
N HIS A 279 30.64 -22.66 -1.91
CA HIS A 279 30.54 -23.45 -3.13
C HIS A 279 30.92 -22.63 -4.37
N GLN A 280 30.41 -21.40 -4.48
CA GLN A 280 30.78 -20.49 -5.56
C GLN A 280 32.28 -20.18 -5.56
N LYS A 281 32.87 -19.87 -4.40
CA LYS A 281 34.32 -19.67 -4.26
C LYS A 281 35.14 -20.90 -4.66
N ALA A 282 34.66 -22.11 -4.35
CA ALA A 282 35.31 -23.35 -4.76
C ALA A 282 35.27 -23.55 -6.28
N ILE A 283 34.12 -23.29 -6.93
CA ILE A 283 34.00 -23.32 -8.40
C ILE A 283 34.91 -22.26 -9.05
N SER A 284 34.98 -21.05 -8.49
CA SER A 284 35.87 -20.00 -9.01
C SER A 284 37.34 -20.41 -8.97
N LYS A 285 37.77 -21.09 -7.90
CA LYS A 285 39.14 -21.60 -7.75
C LYS A 285 39.45 -22.76 -8.71
N SER A 286 38.50 -23.66 -8.96
CA SER A 286 38.72 -24.78 -9.90
C SER A 286 38.76 -24.33 -11.36
N LYS A 287 37.96 -23.30 -11.74
CA LYS A 287 38.04 -22.69 -13.07
C LYS A 287 39.42 -22.07 -13.35
N HIS A 288 40.08 -21.50 -12.34
CA HIS A 288 41.43 -20.96 -12.50
C HIS A 288 42.49 -22.06 -12.73
N LEU A 289 42.30 -23.25 -12.17
CA LEU A 289 43.21 -24.40 -12.36
C LEU A 289 43.03 -25.09 -13.72
N LEU A 290 41.83 -25.08 -14.30
CA LEU A 290 41.55 -25.69 -15.61
C LEU A 290 41.97 -24.83 -16.81
N VAL A 291 42.31 -23.55 -16.62
CA VAL A 291 42.78 -22.66 -17.69
C VAL A 291 44.31 -22.73 -17.87
N ALA A 292 45.06 -23.27 -16.90
CA ALA A 292 46.53 -23.32 -16.97
C ALA A 292 47.12 -24.52 -17.74
N HIS A 293 46.31 -25.53 -18.11
CA HIS A 293 46.76 -26.71 -18.86
C HIS A 293 45.88 -26.99 -20.08
N LYS A 294 45.91 -26.09 -21.05
CA LYS A 294 45.59 -26.42 -22.45
C LYS A 294 46.79 -26.04 -23.33
N LYS A 295 47.88 -26.79 -23.19
CA LYS A 295 48.78 -27.03 -24.33
C LYS A 295 48.29 -28.30 -25.01
N THR A 296 47.96 -28.10 -26.27
CA THR A 296 47.61 -29.03 -27.33
C THR A 296 48.42 -30.32 -27.31
N GLU A 297 47.75 -31.48 -27.25
CA GLU A 297 48.15 -32.65 -28.03
C GLU A 297 46.88 -33.24 -28.67
N ASN A 298 46.87 -33.26 -30.00
CA ASN A 298 45.91 -33.98 -30.82
C ASN A 298 46.15 -35.48 -30.58
N ILE A 299 45.20 -36.16 -29.95
CA ILE A 299 45.14 -37.62 -29.98
C ILE A 299 43.93 -37.97 -30.85
N GLU A 300 44.24 -38.50 -32.03
CA GLU A 300 43.29 -39.06 -32.97
C GLU A 300 42.43 -40.13 -32.28
N TYR A 301 41.11 -39.94 -32.32
CA TYR A 301 40.17 -40.98 -31.92
C TYR A 301 40.10 -42.04 -33.02
N THR A 302 40.81 -43.14 -32.81
CA THR A 302 40.51 -44.40 -33.49
C THR A 302 39.37 -45.11 -32.73
N ASN A 303 38.30 -45.38 -33.47
CA ASN A 303 37.12 -46.09 -33.01
C ASN A 303 37.46 -47.50 -32.51
N ASN A 304 37.05 -47.84 -31.29
CA ASN A 304 36.90 -49.24 -30.88
C ASN A 304 35.70 -49.40 -29.92
N PRO A 305 34.65 -50.16 -30.28
CA PRO A 305 33.50 -50.37 -29.41
C PRO A 305 33.81 -51.51 -28.43
N ALA A 306 34.43 -51.20 -27.30
CA ALA A 306 34.57 -52.15 -26.20
C ALA A 306 33.31 -52.10 -25.31
N ASN A 307 32.53 -53.16 -25.44
CA ASN A 307 31.35 -53.54 -24.67
C ASN A 307 31.69 -53.61 -23.16
N ILE A 308 31.22 -52.66 -22.36
CA ILE A 308 31.33 -52.71 -20.88
C ILE A 308 29.93 -52.92 -20.30
N SER A 309 29.69 -54.17 -19.90
CA SER A 309 28.52 -54.60 -19.14
C SER A 309 28.63 -54.11 -17.69
N ILE A 310 27.87 -53.06 -17.33
CA ILE A 310 27.72 -52.65 -15.94
C ILE A 310 26.74 -53.61 -15.26
N ARG A 311 27.32 -54.62 -14.60
CA ARG A 311 26.63 -55.54 -13.70
C ARG A 311 26.18 -54.77 -12.45
N ARG A 312 24.90 -54.41 -12.37
CA ARG A 312 24.28 -53.99 -11.09
C ARG A 312 24.30 -55.18 -10.14
N LYS A 313 25.18 -55.15 -9.15
CA LYS A 313 25.04 -56.00 -7.97
C LYS A 313 23.97 -55.39 -7.08
N PHE A 314 22.79 -56.00 -7.15
CA PHE A 314 21.87 -56.07 -6.03
C PHE A 314 22.61 -56.77 -4.88
N ASP A 315 22.62 -56.15 -3.70
CA ASP A 315 22.72 -56.84 -2.41
C ASP A 315 21.96 -55.96 -1.40
N TYR A 316 20.65 -56.21 -1.28
CA TYR A 316 19.89 -55.90 -0.07
C TYR A 316 19.62 -57.26 0.56
N ASN A 317 20.37 -57.56 1.59
CA ASN A 317 20.13 -58.67 2.49
C ASN A 317 20.08 -58.04 3.88
N ASP A 318 18.87 -57.85 4.39
CA ASP A 318 18.60 -57.66 5.82
C ASP A 318 17.20 -58.23 6.07
N ASN A 319 17.22 -59.51 6.41
CA ASN A 319 16.16 -60.22 7.09
C ASN A 319 16.77 -60.76 8.39
N GLU A 320 15.94 -60.77 9.43
CA GLU A 320 16.10 -61.38 10.77
C GLU A 320 16.81 -60.45 11.80
N ASP A 321 16.18 -60.04 12.90
CA ASP A 321 15.14 -60.71 13.72
C ASP A 321 13.88 -59.86 14.02
#